data_AF-A0A6M2E365-F1
#
_entry.id   AF-A0A6M2E365-F1
#
_cell.length_a   1.000
_cell.length_b   1.000
_cell.length_c   1.000
_cell.angle_alpha   90.00
_cell.angle_beta   90.00
_cell.angle_gamma   90.00
#
_symmetry.space_group_name_H-M   'P 1'
#
loop_
_entity.id
_entity.type
_entity.pdbx_description
1 polymer ?
#
loop_
_entity_poly.entity_id
_entity_poly.type
_entity_poly.pdbx_seq_one_letter_code
_entity_poly.pdbx_strand_id
1 'polypeptide(L)'
;MVLTSNLPIVPTLKLWFSIIIIASLCFGAIGFNSAHHHPKIYHHGDAYREDLDFGKFQLDAVMDRDEITGSLFLVLTSFGDHGLHHLFPTLDHSLLPYLYPVFEEVCEQFHIKLRFTTQWELVKGQFRQLLRTIPNLIPPDQMYFKSNSE
;
A
#
# COMPACT_ATOMS: atom_id res chain seq x y z
N MET A 1 -9.66 16.01 -27.83
CA MET A 1 -8.48 16.89 -28.04
C MET A 1 -8.23 17.13 -29.52
N VAL A 2 -7.83 16.14 -30.34
CA VAL A 2 -7.56 16.37 -31.78
C VAL A 2 -8.83 16.72 -32.59
N LEU A 3 -9.95 16.04 -32.34
CA LEU A 3 -11.20 16.26 -33.09
C LEU A 3 -11.99 17.52 -32.68
N THR A 4 -11.60 18.15 -31.58
CA THR A 4 -12.38 19.22 -30.93
C THR A 4 -11.55 20.47 -30.60
N SER A 5 -10.25 20.49 -30.95
CA SER A 5 -9.39 21.66 -30.71
C SER A 5 -9.07 22.36 -32.02
N ASN A 6 -9.00 23.68 -31.99
CA ASN A 6 -8.48 24.50 -33.08
C ASN A 6 -6.93 24.57 -33.08
N LEU A 7 -6.25 23.70 -32.34
CA LEU A 7 -4.79 23.67 -32.25
C LEU A 7 -4.18 22.86 -33.41
N PRO A 8 -2.97 23.20 -33.87
CA PRO A 8 -2.30 22.41 -34.91
C PRO A 8 -2.10 20.96 -34.45
N ILE A 9 -2.23 20.02 -35.39
CA ILE A 9 -2.24 18.57 -35.09
C ILE A 9 -0.94 18.09 -34.45
N VAL A 10 0.22 18.57 -34.93
CA VAL A 10 1.53 18.13 -34.44
C VAL A 10 1.78 18.53 -32.97
N PRO A 11 1.64 19.81 -32.55
CA PRO A 11 1.67 20.18 -31.13
C PRO A 11 0.65 19.44 -30.28
N THR A 12 -0.57 19.23 -30.78
CA THR A 12 -1.63 18.52 -30.06
C THR A 12 -1.25 17.07 -29.78
N LEU A 13 -0.72 16.36 -30.79
CA LEU A 13 -0.22 14.99 -30.63
C LEU A 13 0.98 14.94 -29.69
N LYS A 14 1.95 15.87 -29.82
CA LYS A 14 3.11 15.94 -28.91
C LYS A 14 2.67 16.06 -27.45
N LEU A 15 1.78 17.01 -27.14
CA LEU A 15 1.28 17.20 -25.78
C LEU A 15 0.54 15.95 -25.28
N TRP A 16 -0.33 15.37 -26.12
CA TRP A 16 -1.05 14.16 -25.77
C TRP A 16 -0.10 13.00 -25.44
N PHE A 17 0.89 12.72 -26.30
CA PHE A 17 1.90 11.68 -26.04
C PHE A 17 2.70 11.96 -24.76
N SER A 18 3.09 13.21 -24.51
CA SER A 18 3.79 13.58 -23.28
C SER A 18 2.95 13.30 -22.03
N ILE A 19 1.66 13.66 -22.05
CA ILE A 19 0.73 13.34 -20.95
C ILE A 19 0.65 11.83 -20.73
N ILE A 20 0.46 11.06 -21.81
CA ILE A 20 0.34 9.60 -21.70
C ILE A 20 1.62 8.97 -21.17
N ILE A 21 2.80 9.38 -21.65
CA ILE A 21 4.08 8.83 -21.20
C ILE A 21 4.31 9.13 -19.72
N ILE A 22 4.11 10.38 -19.29
CA ILE A 22 4.33 10.79 -17.91
C ILE A 22 3.32 10.10 -16.98
N ALA A 23 2.03 10.14 -17.33
CA ALA A 23 0.99 9.48 -16.53
C ALA A 23 1.22 7.97 -16.42
N SER A 24 1.57 7.31 -17.53
CA SER A 24 1.87 5.88 -17.54
C SER A 24 3.10 5.54 -16.71
N LEU A 25 4.16 6.38 -16.79
CA LEU A 25 5.37 6.19 -15.98
C LEU A 25 5.07 6.34 -14.49
N CYS A 26 4.36 7.39 -14.10
CA CYS A 26 3.95 7.61 -12.71
C CYS A 26 3.08 6.46 -12.20
N PHE A 27 2.04 6.10 -12.95
CA PHE A 27 1.13 5.00 -12.59
C PHE A 27 1.87 3.66 -12.49
N GLY A 28 2.78 3.38 -13.43
CA GLY A 28 3.62 2.18 -13.39
C GLY A 28 4.57 2.16 -12.19
N ALA A 29 5.20 3.29 -11.86
CA ALA A 29 6.11 3.39 -10.71
C ALA A 29 5.38 3.20 -9.37
N ILE A 30 4.18 3.79 -9.22
CA ILE A 30 3.32 3.62 -8.05
C ILE A 30 2.83 2.17 -7.97
N GLY A 31 2.26 1.68 -9.08
CA GLY A 31 1.66 0.36 -9.20
C GLY A 31 2.66 -0.78 -9.01
N PHE A 32 3.95 -0.54 -9.24
CA PHE A 32 5.00 -1.54 -9.12
C PHE A 32 5.00 -2.25 -7.77
N ASN A 33 4.79 -1.51 -6.68
CA ASN A 33 4.80 -2.07 -5.32
C ASN A 33 3.45 -2.00 -4.61
N SER A 34 2.73 -0.88 -4.73
CA SER A 34 1.41 -0.63 -4.11
C SER A 34 1.28 -1.07 -2.63
N ALA A 35 2.36 -1.01 -1.83
CA ALA A 35 2.44 -1.48 -0.44
C ALA A 35 2.00 -2.92 -0.11
N HIS A 36 1.90 -3.81 -1.10
CA HIS A 36 1.51 -5.21 -0.87
C HIS A 36 2.71 -6.17 -0.81
N HIS A 37 3.89 -5.72 -1.24
CA HIS A 37 5.00 -6.62 -1.51
C HIS A 37 6.20 -6.33 -0.60
N HIS A 38 6.29 -7.06 0.49
CA HIS A 38 7.43 -7.07 1.41
C HIS A 38 7.49 -8.43 2.17
N PRO A 39 8.66 -8.99 2.53
CA PRO A 39 8.75 -10.32 3.16
C PRO A 39 8.14 -10.42 4.56
N LYS A 40 7.86 -9.28 5.18
CA LYS A 40 7.16 -9.16 6.46
C LYS A 40 5.64 -9.00 6.29
N ILE A 41 5.15 -8.75 5.07
CA ILE A 41 3.72 -8.77 4.75
C ILE A 41 3.32 -10.22 4.50
N TYR A 42 2.16 -10.62 5.00
CA TYR A 42 1.63 -11.95 4.78
C TYR A 42 1.37 -12.18 3.29
N HIS A 43 1.89 -13.28 2.76
CA HIS A 43 1.55 -13.79 1.44
C HIS A 43 0.97 -15.20 1.55
N HIS A 44 0.16 -15.60 0.57
CA HIS A 44 -0.34 -16.97 0.53
C HIS A 44 0.81 -17.99 0.57
N GLY A 45 0.66 -19.01 1.42
CA GLY A 45 1.69 -20.02 1.69
C GLY A 45 2.55 -19.73 2.92
N ASP A 46 2.53 -18.49 3.45
CA ASP A 46 3.16 -18.16 4.72
C ASP A 46 2.38 -18.75 5.91
N ALA A 47 3.07 -18.91 7.04
CA ALA A 47 2.45 -19.14 8.32
C ALA A 47 1.48 -17.99 8.62
N TYR A 48 0.31 -18.37 9.11
CA TYR A 48 -0.82 -17.47 9.28
C TYR A 48 -1.26 -17.43 10.74
N ARG A 49 -1.98 -16.37 11.11
CA ARG A 49 -2.55 -16.19 12.44
C ARG A 49 -3.67 -17.20 12.72
N GLU A 50 -3.67 -17.84 13.89
CA GLU A 50 -4.58 -18.97 14.17
C GLU A 50 -6.03 -18.57 14.44
N ASP A 51 -6.28 -17.35 14.93
CA ASP A 51 -7.63 -16.87 15.28
C ASP A 51 -8.51 -16.57 14.04
N LEU A 52 -7.95 -16.61 12.83
CA LEU A 52 -8.66 -16.49 11.54
C LEU A 52 -9.52 -15.22 11.37
N ASP A 53 -9.28 -14.19 12.17
CA ASP A 53 -10.02 -12.93 12.08
C ASP A 53 -9.70 -12.20 10.78
N PHE A 54 -10.74 -11.96 9.98
CA PHE A 54 -10.64 -11.34 8.66
C PHE A 54 -10.05 -9.92 8.71
N GLY A 55 -10.49 -9.08 9.65
CA GLY A 55 -10.05 -7.69 9.75
C GLY A 55 -8.56 -7.60 10.07
N LYS A 56 -8.10 -8.42 11.01
CA LYS A 56 -6.67 -8.54 11.31
C LYS A 56 -5.86 -9.11 10.14
N PHE A 57 -6.40 -10.10 9.41
CA PHE A 57 -5.77 -10.63 8.20
C PHE A 57 -5.62 -9.56 7.10
N GLN A 58 -6.57 -8.64 6.96
CA GLN A 58 -6.43 -7.51 6.04
C GLN A 58 -5.20 -6.67 6.40
N LEU A 59 -5.00 -6.37 7.69
CA LEU A 59 -3.84 -5.59 8.17
C LEU A 59 -2.52 -6.37 8.07
N ASP A 60 -2.56 -7.69 8.16
CA ASP A 60 -1.38 -8.54 7.96
C ASP A 60 -0.93 -8.61 6.50
N ALA A 61 -1.83 -8.33 5.55
CA ALA A 61 -1.57 -8.31 4.11
C ALA A 61 -1.09 -6.94 3.58
N VAL A 62 -0.94 -5.92 4.45
CA VAL A 62 -0.51 -4.57 4.06
C VAL A 62 0.47 -3.93 5.05
N MET A 63 1.14 -2.88 4.61
CA MET A 63 1.81 -1.90 5.47
C MET A 63 1.50 -0.50 4.96
N ASP A 64 1.36 0.46 5.87
CA ASP A 64 1.24 1.87 5.52
C ASP A 64 2.63 2.50 5.31
N ARG A 65 2.63 3.70 4.71
CA ARG A 65 3.85 4.41 4.33
C ARG A 65 3.94 5.74 5.06
N ASP A 66 5.01 5.92 5.84
CA ASP A 66 5.23 7.10 6.67
C ASP A 66 5.20 8.40 5.85
N GLU A 67 5.78 8.40 4.66
CA GLU A 67 5.84 9.58 3.79
C GLU A 67 4.53 9.91 3.04
N ILE A 68 3.55 8.99 3.04
CA ILE A 68 2.28 9.16 2.32
C ILE A 68 1.15 9.50 3.28
N THR A 69 1.05 8.78 4.40
CA THR A 69 0.00 8.96 5.40
C THR A 69 -0.03 10.41 5.90
N GLY A 70 -1.21 10.99 5.98
CA GLY A 70 -1.42 12.40 6.40
C GLY A 70 -1.35 13.44 5.29
N SER A 71 -0.96 13.07 4.06
CA SER A 71 -1.03 13.95 2.89
C SER A 71 -2.09 13.47 1.91
N LEU A 72 -3.27 14.12 1.91
CA LEU A 72 -4.39 13.73 1.03
C LEU A 72 -3.98 13.65 -0.45
N PHE A 73 -3.16 14.59 -0.92
CA PHE A 73 -2.65 14.56 -2.30
C PHE A 73 -1.83 13.30 -2.60
N LEU A 74 -0.91 12.94 -1.70
CA LEU A 74 -0.09 11.75 -1.87
C LEU A 74 -0.90 10.47 -1.70
N VAL A 75 -1.85 10.44 -0.75
CA VAL A 75 -2.78 9.32 -0.58
C VAL A 75 -3.57 9.07 -1.87
N LEU A 76 -4.19 10.10 -2.44
CA LEU A 76 -4.99 9.98 -3.66
C LEU A 76 -4.17 9.59 -4.89
N THR A 77 -2.93 10.08 -4.99
CA THR A 77 -2.07 9.82 -6.16
C THR A 77 -1.24 8.55 -6.03
N SER A 78 -1.07 8.00 -4.83
CA SER A 78 -0.25 6.80 -4.59
C SER A 78 -0.99 5.64 -3.89
N PHE A 79 -2.31 5.73 -3.76
CA PHE A 79 -3.18 4.75 -3.07
C PHE A 79 -2.83 4.57 -1.59
N GLY A 80 -2.53 5.66 -0.86
CA GLY A 80 -2.12 5.62 0.56
C GLY A 80 -3.20 5.12 1.53
N ASP A 81 -2.88 5.11 2.83
CA ASP A 81 -3.78 4.63 3.91
C ASP A 81 -4.30 3.20 3.65
N HIS A 82 -3.40 2.28 3.28
CA HIS A 82 -3.73 0.93 2.79
C HIS A 82 -4.48 0.11 3.82
N GLY A 83 -4.13 0.23 5.11
CA GLY A 83 -4.83 -0.46 6.19
C GLY A 83 -6.31 -0.13 6.21
N LEU A 84 -6.64 1.16 6.26
CA LEU A 84 -8.02 1.63 6.22
C LEU A 84 -8.69 1.41 4.86
N HIS A 85 -7.95 1.56 3.76
CA HIS A 85 -8.47 1.26 2.43
C HIS A 85 -8.91 -0.20 2.29
N HIS A 86 -8.15 -1.16 2.84
CA HIS A 86 -8.52 -2.57 2.81
C HIS A 86 -9.75 -2.89 3.67
N LEU A 87 -9.89 -2.22 4.81
CA LEU A 87 -11.04 -2.41 5.70
C LEU A 87 -12.30 -1.70 5.17
N PHE A 88 -12.14 -0.56 4.49
CA PHE A 88 -13.22 0.27 3.98
C PHE A 88 -13.00 0.67 2.51
N PRO A 89 -12.94 -0.30 1.57
CA PRO A 89 -12.55 -0.04 0.17
C PRO A 89 -13.57 0.79 -0.61
N THR A 90 -14.76 0.98 -0.06
CA THR A 90 -15.85 1.77 -0.65
C THR A 90 -15.87 3.21 -0.19
N LEU A 91 -15.10 3.57 0.84
CA LEU A 91 -14.98 4.95 1.30
C LEU A 91 -13.95 5.70 0.46
N ASP A 92 -14.24 6.97 0.20
CA ASP A 92 -13.29 7.86 -0.45
C ASP A 92 -12.07 8.08 0.45
N HIS A 93 -10.87 8.11 -0.14
CA HIS A 93 -9.63 8.32 0.62
C HIS A 93 -9.62 9.65 1.39
N SER A 94 -10.37 10.66 0.94
CA SER A 94 -10.54 11.93 1.68
C SER A 94 -11.31 11.78 3.00
N LEU A 95 -11.99 10.65 3.21
CA LEU A 95 -12.74 10.36 4.42
C LEU A 95 -11.96 9.48 5.42
N LEU A 96 -10.98 8.70 4.95
CA LEU A 96 -10.19 7.80 5.80
C LEU A 96 -9.50 8.51 6.98
N PRO A 97 -8.95 9.74 6.84
CA PRO A 97 -8.36 10.48 7.96
C PRO A 97 -9.26 10.62 9.18
N TYR A 98 -10.59 10.71 8.99
CA TYR A 98 -11.54 10.85 10.10
C TYR A 98 -11.77 9.54 10.85
N LEU A 99 -11.37 8.39 10.28
CA LEU A 99 -11.52 7.08 10.91
C LEU A 99 -10.32 6.69 11.77
N TYR A 100 -9.13 7.27 11.53
CA TYR A 100 -7.91 6.92 12.27
C TYR A 100 -8.06 6.94 13.79
N PRO A 101 -8.72 7.93 14.44
CA PRO A 101 -8.86 7.94 15.89
C PRO A 101 -9.58 6.70 16.45
N VAL A 102 -10.68 6.29 15.81
CA VAL A 102 -11.45 5.10 16.22
C VAL A 102 -10.72 3.82 15.79
N PHE A 103 -10.07 3.85 14.64
CA PHE A 103 -9.30 2.72 14.13
C PHE A 103 -8.14 2.35 15.06
N GLU A 104 -7.39 3.35 15.54
CA GLU A 104 -6.29 3.15 16.50
C GLU A 104 -6.81 2.57 17.83
N GLU A 105 -7.94 3.07 18.36
CA GLU A 105 -8.58 2.53 19.55
C GLU A 105 -8.95 1.04 19.37
N VAL A 106 -9.55 0.70 18.23
CA VAL A 106 -9.90 -0.70 17.90
C VAL A 106 -8.64 -1.54 17.74
N CYS A 107 -7.60 -1.04 17.07
CA CYS A 107 -6.32 -1.76 16.97
C CYS A 107 -5.74 -2.07 18.37
N GLU A 108 -5.81 -1.13 19.32
CA GLU A 108 -5.37 -1.37 20.70
C GLU A 108 -6.19 -2.47 21.39
N GLN A 109 -7.52 -2.42 21.29
CA GLN A 109 -8.43 -3.43 21.85
C GLN A 109 -8.14 -4.84 21.33
N PHE A 110 -7.73 -4.95 20.06
CA PHE A 110 -7.43 -6.20 19.39
C PHE A 110 -5.93 -6.58 19.44
N HIS A 111 -5.11 -5.80 20.16
CA HIS A 111 -3.66 -5.95 20.28
C HIS A 111 -2.92 -5.98 18.94
N ILE A 112 -3.39 -5.18 17.98
CA ILE A 112 -2.80 -5.01 16.65
C ILE A 112 -1.86 -3.81 16.68
N LYS A 113 -0.64 -3.98 16.18
CA LYS A 113 0.23 -2.86 15.82
C LYS A 113 0.11 -2.58 14.34
N LEU A 114 -0.24 -1.34 14.01
CA LEU A 114 -0.14 -0.85 12.64
C LEU A 114 1.32 -0.83 12.20
N ARG A 115 1.56 -1.28 10.98
CA ARG A 115 2.91 -1.39 10.42
C ARG A 115 3.12 -0.26 9.44
N PHE A 116 4.13 0.52 9.74
CA PHE A 116 4.61 1.57 8.87
C PHE A 116 5.99 1.23 8.35
N THR A 117 6.26 1.70 7.15
CA THR A 117 7.55 1.57 6.49
C THR A 117 7.71 2.69 5.47
N THR A 118 8.82 2.70 4.74
CA THR A 118 9.01 3.65 3.64
C THR A 118 8.74 2.99 2.29
N GLN A 119 8.37 3.79 1.29
CA GLN A 119 8.25 3.37 -0.10
C GLN A 119 9.54 2.69 -0.59
N TRP A 120 10.70 3.19 -0.15
CA TRP A 120 11.98 2.59 -0.52
C TRP A 120 12.20 1.21 0.09
N GLU A 121 11.87 1.03 1.37
CA GLU A 121 11.92 -0.30 2.00
C GLU A 121 10.94 -1.27 1.35
N LEU A 122 9.75 -0.82 0.96
CA LEU A 122 8.80 -1.64 0.24
C LEU A 122 9.34 -2.09 -1.13
N VAL A 123 9.92 -1.18 -1.91
CA VAL A 123 10.53 -1.53 -3.21
C VAL A 123 11.63 -2.59 -3.03
N LYS A 124 12.54 -2.40 -2.06
CA LYS A 124 13.56 -3.41 -1.73
C LYS A 124 12.92 -4.71 -1.25
N GLY A 125 11.88 -4.61 -0.44
CA GLY A 125 11.09 -5.73 0.08
C GLY A 125 10.50 -6.57 -1.03
N GLN A 126 9.95 -5.96 -2.06
CA GLN A 126 9.38 -6.68 -3.19
C GLN A 126 10.41 -7.53 -3.91
N PHE A 127 11.61 -7.00 -4.20
CA PHE A 127 12.67 -7.80 -4.80
C PHE A 127 13.11 -8.94 -3.88
N ARG A 128 13.23 -8.69 -2.57
CA ARG A 128 13.52 -9.74 -1.59
C ARG A 128 12.43 -10.81 -1.55
N GLN A 129 11.16 -10.41 -1.68
CA GLN A 129 10.01 -11.31 -1.69
C GLN A 129 10.02 -12.18 -2.95
N LEU A 130 10.36 -11.63 -4.12
CA LEU A 130 10.50 -12.38 -5.36
C LEU A 130 11.65 -13.39 -5.33
N LEU A 131 12.73 -13.10 -4.59
CA LEU A 131 13.87 -14.01 -4.42
C LEU A 131 13.58 -15.16 -3.45
N ARG A 132 12.47 -15.09 -2.70
CA ARG A 132 12.16 -16.04 -1.64
C ARG A 132 11.75 -17.39 -2.22
N THR A 133 12.40 -18.46 -1.79
CA THR A 133 12.08 -19.85 -2.17
C THR A 133 11.40 -20.64 -1.05
N ILE A 134 11.38 -20.10 0.18
CA ILE A 134 10.80 -20.72 1.37
C ILE A 134 9.78 -19.76 1.98
N PRO A 135 8.54 -20.19 2.28
CA PRO A 135 7.55 -19.33 2.93
C PRO A 135 8.01 -18.80 4.29
N ASN A 136 7.45 -17.68 4.73
CA ASN A 136 7.69 -17.17 6.06
C ASN A 136 6.98 -18.07 7.07
N LEU A 137 7.74 -18.72 7.96
CA LEU A 137 7.20 -19.65 8.94
C LEU A 137 6.79 -18.98 10.27
N ILE A 138 6.96 -17.65 10.38
CA ILE A 138 6.58 -16.88 11.55
C ILE A 138 5.26 -16.16 11.24
N PRO A 139 4.18 -16.46 11.97
CA PRO A 139 2.92 -15.74 11.83
C PRO A 139 3.08 -14.22 12.05
N PRO A 140 2.31 -13.36 11.36
CA PRO A 140 2.42 -11.90 11.48
C PRO A 140 2.28 -11.36 12.91
N ASP A 141 1.38 -11.94 13.70
CA ASP A 141 1.13 -11.60 15.11
C ASP A 141 2.30 -11.97 16.04
N GLN A 142 3.19 -12.88 15.59
CA GLN A 142 4.37 -13.31 16.33
C GLN A 142 5.65 -12.58 15.90
N MET A 143 5.67 -11.91 14.74
CA MET A 143 6.88 -11.27 14.22
C MET A 143 7.43 -10.16 15.13
N TYR A 144 6.55 -9.46 15.85
CA TYR A 144 6.93 -8.36 16.75
C TYR A 144 7.70 -8.81 17.99
N PHE A 145 7.45 -10.03 18.47
CA PHE A 145 8.14 -10.56 19.63
C PHE A 145 9.58 -10.98 19.31
N LYS A 146 9.84 -11.39 18.06
CA LYS A 146 11.18 -11.76 17.60
C LYS A 146 12.08 -10.58 17.25
N SER A 147 11.55 -9.48 16.71
CA SER A 147 12.37 -8.33 16.30
C SER A 147 12.94 -7.52 17.47
N ASN A 148 12.46 -7.72 18.70
CA ASN A 148 12.95 -7.06 19.91
C ASN A 148 13.86 -7.97 20.76
N SER A 149 14.17 -9.18 20.27
CA SER A 149 15.05 -10.16 20.94
C SER A 149 16.39 -10.37 20.20
N GLU A 150 16.63 -9.61 19.14
CA GLU A 150 17.88 -9.56 18.36
C GLU A 150 18.42 -8.13 18.35
#